data_AF-A0A7V7DR47-F1
#
_entry.id   AF-A0A7V7DR47-F1
#
_cell.length_a   1.000
_cell.length_b   1.000
_cell.length_c   1.000
_cell.angle_alpha   90.00
_cell.angle_beta   90.00
_cell.angle_gamma   90.00
#
_symmetry.space_group_name_H-M   'P 1'
#
loop_
_entity.id
_entity.type
_entity.pdbx_description
1 polymer ?
#
loop_
_entity_poly.entity_id
_entity_poly.type
_entity_poly.pdbx_seq_one_letter_code
_entity_poly.pdbx_strand_id
1 'polypeptide(L)'
;MLRLEFSQAVTLKQSFTIPPPAGGSYRLVFDVGPAPTTIGPPPPKPNPPGSTGAVISMPHLEHPVRDAPRLDGDKVASGPVPAPQLAKPGNAPPPLRPPPETSLPVAAVTPHPREGDGKARRAPHSGKPVVILDPGHGGVDPGAISVSGAYEKNIVLALARDVKTQLDKDGKVICLLTRERDQFVALRERVAIARNAHADLFMSLHADTVADPLIRGLSVYTLSQNASDAEAQALADKENKADIVAGIDLSNESAEVTNILIDLVQRESMNLSAVFAQRLVAEVSRETHVLLQNSHRFAGFAVLKAPDVPSVLVETGYLSNERDEQMLRRPEYRAKLAGALARAIERYFAQTQKARRS
;
A
#
# COMPACT_ATOMS: atom_id res chain seq x y z
N MET A 1 -38.47 -14.78 -14.82
CA MET A 1 -37.91 -14.69 -13.46
C MET A 1 -36.74 -15.68 -13.40
N LEU A 2 -35.51 -15.20 -13.22
CA LEU A 2 -34.33 -16.07 -13.09
C LEU A 2 -34.22 -16.50 -11.62
N ARG A 3 -34.16 -17.82 -11.36
CA ARG A 3 -34.02 -18.39 -10.01
C ARG A 3 -32.68 -19.12 -9.94
N LEU A 4 -31.83 -18.72 -8.99
CA LEU A 4 -30.53 -19.33 -8.73
C LEU A 4 -30.62 -20.06 -7.38
N GLU A 5 -30.31 -21.36 -7.37
CA GLU A 5 -30.30 -22.17 -6.15
C GLU A 5 -28.86 -22.57 -5.83
N PHE A 6 -28.47 -22.37 -4.57
CA PHE A 6 -27.15 -22.71 -4.06
C PHE A 6 -27.24 -23.93 -3.16
N SER A 7 -26.26 -24.83 -3.25
CA SER A 7 -26.20 -26.06 -2.43
C SER A 7 -25.87 -25.80 -0.96
N GLN A 8 -25.51 -24.56 -0.60
CA GLN A 8 -25.18 -24.13 0.76
C GLN A 8 -25.80 -22.75 1.03
N ALA A 9 -26.02 -22.44 2.32
CA ALA A 9 -26.54 -21.14 2.72
C ALA A 9 -25.50 -20.05 2.44
N VAL A 10 -25.83 -19.10 1.57
CA VAL A 10 -25.00 -17.96 1.22
C VAL A 10 -25.75 -16.65 1.45
N THR A 11 -25.03 -15.58 1.78
CA THR A 11 -25.58 -14.22 1.85
C THR A 11 -25.12 -13.44 0.63
N LEU A 12 -26.07 -12.85 -0.10
CA LEU A 12 -25.75 -11.93 -1.18
C LEU A 12 -25.22 -10.62 -0.57
N LYS A 13 -23.96 -10.29 -0.86
CA LYS A 13 -23.30 -9.07 -0.38
C LYS A 13 -23.55 -7.90 -1.33
N GLN A 14 -23.44 -8.16 -2.63
CA GLN A 14 -23.64 -7.16 -3.65
C GLN A 14 -24.09 -7.81 -4.95
N SER A 15 -24.89 -7.10 -5.75
CA SER A 15 -25.12 -7.48 -7.14
C SER A 15 -25.10 -6.24 -8.02
N PHE A 16 -24.54 -6.40 -9.22
CA PHE A 16 -24.53 -5.36 -10.23
C PHE A 16 -24.45 -5.95 -11.63
N THR A 17 -24.89 -5.18 -12.61
CA THR A 17 -24.80 -5.53 -14.02
C THR A 17 -23.64 -4.81 -14.68
N ILE A 18 -22.85 -5.55 -15.43
CA ILE A 18 -21.81 -4.99 -16.27
C ILE A 18 -22.38 -4.89 -17.69
N PRO A 19 -22.53 -3.66 -18.23
CA PRO A 19 -22.99 -3.48 -19.59
C PRO A 19 -21.92 -3.97 -20.59
N PRO A 20 -22.33 -4.51 -21.74
CA PRO A 20 -21.41 -4.93 -22.78
C PRO A 20 -20.73 -3.72 -23.44
N PRO A 21 -19.46 -3.83 -23.88
CA PRO A 21 -18.76 -2.73 -24.54
C PRO A 21 -19.31 -2.36 -25.94
N ALA A 22 -20.03 -3.27 -26.61
CA ALA A 22 -20.63 -3.06 -27.93
C ALA A 22 -21.72 -4.12 -28.24
N GLY A 23 -22.96 -3.91 -27.79
CA GLY A 23 -24.13 -4.71 -28.22
C GLY A 23 -24.18 -6.19 -27.80
N GLY A 24 -23.23 -6.65 -26.98
CA GLY A 24 -23.19 -8.04 -26.47
C GLY A 24 -24.15 -8.32 -25.31
N SER A 25 -23.99 -9.45 -24.63
CA SER A 25 -24.82 -9.78 -23.46
C SER A 25 -24.32 -9.08 -22.20
N TYR A 26 -25.27 -8.57 -21.41
CA TYR A 26 -24.99 -8.08 -20.06
C TYR A 26 -24.47 -9.21 -19.17
N ARG A 27 -23.51 -8.89 -18.30
CA ARG A 27 -23.06 -9.82 -17.25
C ARG A 27 -23.69 -9.40 -15.93
N LEU A 28 -24.44 -10.30 -15.33
CA LEU A 28 -24.96 -10.12 -13.98
C LEU A 28 -23.97 -10.77 -13.00
N VAL A 29 -23.41 -9.96 -12.11
CA VAL A 29 -22.42 -10.41 -11.12
C VAL A 29 -23.07 -10.37 -9.73
N PHE A 30 -22.89 -11.46 -8.99
CA PHE A 30 -23.36 -11.60 -7.60
C PHE A 30 -22.16 -11.94 -6.72
N ASP A 31 -21.84 -11.06 -5.78
CA ASP A 31 -20.87 -11.37 -4.74
C ASP A 31 -21.60 -12.02 -3.58
N VAL A 32 -21.30 -13.31 -3.35
CA VAL A 32 -21.89 -14.11 -2.27
C VAL A 32 -20.84 -14.41 -1.20
N GLY A 33 -21.21 -14.21 0.06
CA GLY A 33 -20.41 -14.58 1.21
C GLY A 33 -21.05 -15.72 2.01
N PRO A 34 -20.33 -16.34 2.96
CA PRO A 34 -20.89 -17.35 3.84
C PRO A 34 -22.06 -16.76 4.63
N ALA A 35 -23.16 -17.52 4.77
CA ALA A 35 -24.26 -17.11 5.62
C ALA A 35 -23.77 -17.00 7.08
N PRO A 36 -24.16 -15.95 7.82
CA PRO A 36 -23.78 -15.83 9.22
C PRO A 36 -24.31 -17.05 9.98
N THR A 37 -23.40 -17.76 10.65
CA THR A 37 -23.76 -18.81 11.58
C THR A 37 -24.54 -18.16 12.71
N THR A 38 -25.86 -18.36 12.75
CA THR A 38 -26.66 -17.98 13.92
C THR A 38 -26.18 -18.83 15.10
N ILE A 39 -25.25 -18.30 15.89
CA ILE A 39 -25.03 -18.78 17.25
C ILE A 39 -26.25 -18.26 18.02
N GLY A 40 -27.19 -19.16 18.33
CA GLY A 40 -28.31 -18.83 19.21
C GLY A 40 -27.81 -18.28 20.55
N PRO A 41 -28.65 -17.52 21.30
CA PRO A 41 -28.24 -16.99 22.59
C PRO A 41 -27.74 -18.14 23.50
N PRO A 42 -26.70 -17.90 24.30
CA PRO A 42 -26.14 -18.95 25.16
C PRO A 42 -27.23 -19.48 26.12
N PRO A 43 -27.23 -20.79 26.44
CA PRO A 43 -28.20 -21.35 27.38
C PRO A 43 -28.07 -20.68 28.75
N PRO A 44 -29.18 -20.47 29.48
CA PRO A 44 -29.14 -19.88 30.80
C PRO A 44 -28.28 -20.73 31.75
N LYS A 45 -27.45 -20.06 32.55
CA LYS A 45 -26.60 -20.70 33.56
C LYS A 45 -27.47 -21.52 34.53
N PRO A 46 -27.06 -22.74 34.92
CA PRO A 46 -27.81 -23.50 35.92
C PRO A 46 -27.75 -22.78 37.28
N ASN A 47 -28.89 -22.74 37.96
CA ASN A 47 -28.99 -22.20 39.32
C ASN A 47 -28.09 -23.00 40.27
N PRO A 48 -27.41 -22.33 41.22
CA PRO A 48 -26.73 -23.03 42.29
C PRO A 48 -27.76 -23.71 43.22
N PRO A 49 -27.44 -24.87 43.81
CA PRO A 49 -28.32 -25.53 44.77
C PRO A 49 -28.47 -24.66 46.03
N GLY A 50 -29.69 -24.61 46.55
CA GLY A 50 -30.09 -23.70 47.60
C GLY A 50 -29.28 -23.82 48.89
N SER A 51 -29.03 -22.67 49.52
CA SER A 51 -28.85 -22.59 50.95
C SER A 51 -29.99 -21.76 51.55
N THR A 52 -30.61 -22.38 52.54
CA THR A 52 -31.60 -21.84 53.46
C THR A 52 -31.01 -20.74 54.35
N GLY A 53 -31.74 -19.63 54.48
CA GLY A 53 -31.90 -18.87 55.72
C GLY A 53 -30.80 -17.87 56.10
N ALA A 54 -31.15 -16.58 56.08
CA ALA A 54 -31.31 -15.78 57.29
C ALA A 54 -31.82 -14.38 56.94
N VAL A 55 -32.93 -14.02 57.58
CA VAL A 55 -33.61 -12.73 57.54
C VAL A 55 -32.95 -11.84 58.59
N ILE A 56 -32.47 -10.65 58.23
CA ILE A 56 -32.28 -9.55 59.19
C ILE A 56 -32.80 -8.25 58.56
N SER A 57 -33.70 -7.63 59.30
CA SER A 57 -34.51 -6.46 58.96
C SER A 57 -33.89 -5.14 59.45
N MET A 58 -34.10 -4.10 58.62
CA MET A 58 -34.39 -2.67 58.94
C MET A 58 -33.26 -1.78 59.52
N PRO A 59 -33.36 -0.42 59.43
CA PRO A 59 -34.45 0.41 58.88
C PRO A 59 -34.04 1.51 57.87
N HIS A 60 -35.10 2.06 57.28
CA HIS A 60 -35.23 3.25 56.46
C HIS A 60 -35.15 4.53 57.31
N LEU A 61 -34.57 5.62 56.78
CA LEU A 61 -34.72 6.98 57.32
C LEU A 61 -34.79 8.00 56.17
N GLU A 62 -35.84 8.83 56.26
CA GLU A 62 -36.29 9.85 55.32
C GLU A 62 -35.43 11.13 55.30
N HIS A 63 -35.68 11.94 54.27
CA HIS A 63 -35.12 13.27 53.99
C HIS A 63 -35.27 14.31 55.10
N PRO A 64 -34.51 15.41 54.99
CA PRO A 64 -35.21 16.70 54.88
C PRO A 64 -34.67 17.62 53.78
N VAL A 65 -35.60 18.37 53.18
CA VAL A 65 -35.41 19.52 52.29
C VAL A 65 -35.02 20.75 53.11
N ARG A 66 -34.11 21.61 52.61
CA ARG A 66 -34.20 23.08 52.73
C ARG A 66 -33.15 23.83 51.88
N ASP A 67 -33.69 24.66 50.98
CA ASP A 67 -33.31 26.01 50.54
C ASP A 67 -31.87 26.34 50.11
N ALA A 68 -31.72 26.58 48.81
CA ALA A 68 -30.65 27.37 48.20
C ALA A 68 -31.16 28.79 47.86
N PRO A 69 -30.33 29.84 47.94
CA PRO A 69 -30.74 31.21 47.63
C PRO A 69 -30.71 31.50 46.13
N ARG A 70 -31.67 32.34 45.71
CA ARG A 70 -31.77 32.98 44.39
C ARG A 70 -30.61 33.94 44.14
N LEU A 71 -30.13 33.95 42.90
CA LEU A 71 -29.54 35.13 42.26
C LEU A 71 -30.20 35.32 40.88
N ASP A 72 -30.71 36.53 40.70
CA ASP A 72 -31.29 37.09 39.49
C ASP A 72 -30.22 37.39 38.43
N GLY A 73 -30.60 37.35 37.15
CA GLY A 73 -29.76 37.86 36.07
C GLY A 73 -30.23 37.47 34.66
N ASP A 74 -31.09 38.31 34.09
CA ASP A 74 -31.24 38.62 32.66
C ASP A 74 -31.77 37.58 31.64
N LYS A 75 -33.08 37.77 31.35
CA LYS A 75 -33.75 37.86 30.04
C LYS A 75 -32.96 37.41 28.79
N VAL A 76 -33.52 36.41 28.08
CA VAL A 76 -34.14 36.60 26.74
C VAL A 76 -35.27 35.57 26.57
N ALA A 77 -36.41 36.05 26.09
CA ALA A 77 -37.65 35.29 25.88
C ALA A 77 -37.53 34.24 24.76
N SER A 78 -38.06 33.04 25.05
CA SER A 78 -38.34 31.97 24.11
C SER A 78 -39.68 32.21 23.39
N GLY A 79 -39.60 32.49 22.09
CA GLY A 79 -40.73 32.38 21.15
C GLY A 79 -40.66 31.04 20.40
N PRO A 80 -41.80 30.44 20.00
CA PRO A 80 -41.85 29.09 19.45
C PRO A 80 -41.25 29.05 18.04
N VAL A 81 -40.33 28.11 17.81
CA VAL A 81 -39.73 27.82 16.49
C VAL A 81 -40.72 26.99 15.65
N PRO A 82 -41.07 27.40 14.41
CA PRO A 82 -41.96 26.65 13.55
C PRO A 82 -41.24 25.47 12.86
N ALA A 83 -41.99 24.38 12.65
CA ALA A 83 -41.54 23.18 11.94
C ALA A 83 -41.17 23.47 10.47
N PRO A 84 -40.16 22.77 9.88
CA PRO A 84 -39.82 22.95 8.48
C PRO A 84 -40.86 22.28 7.56
N GLN A 85 -41.44 23.06 6.64
CA GLN A 85 -42.27 22.59 5.53
C GLN A 85 -41.41 21.96 4.41
N LEU A 86 -41.87 20.81 3.89
CA LEU A 86 -41.33 20.17 2.69
C LEU A 86 -41.51 21.05 1.45
N ALA A 87 -40.42 21.32 0.74
CA ALA A 87 -40.43 21.91 -0.60
C ALA A 87 -40.52 20.82 -1.69
N LYS A 88 -41.31 21.10 -2.73
CA LYS A 88 -41.62 20.24 -3.88
C LYS A 88 -40.42 20.12 -4.86
N PRO A 89 -40.32 19.03 -5.66
CA PRO A 89 -39.24 18.84 -6.61
C PRO A 89 -39.45 19.64 -7.90
N GLY A 90 -38.42 20.38 -8.32
CA GLY A 90 -38.36 21.14 -9.58
C GLY A 90 -37.61 20.38 -10.68
N ASN A 91 -38.08 20.58 -11.92
CA ASN A 91 -37.79 19.83 -13.15
C ASN A 91 -36.30 19.69 -13.55
N ALA A 92 -35.96 18.49 -14.04
CA ALA A 92 -34.71 18.20 -14.74
C ALA A 92 -34.75 18.66 -16.22
N PRO A 93 -33.62 19.13 -16.80
CA PRO A 93 -33.50 19.41 -18.23
C PRO A 93 -33.40 18.12 -19.09
N PRO A 94 -33.81 18.16 -20.37
CA PRO A 94 -33.96 16.97 -21.20
C PRO A 94 -32.60 16.38 -21.67
N PRO A 95 -32.52 15.06 -21.91
CA PRO A 95 -31.29 14.42 -22.36
C PRO A 95 -30.96 14.78 -23.82
N LEU A 96 -29.70 15.11 -24.06
CA LEU A 96 -29.11 15.31 -25.38
C LEU A 96 -29.09 14.00 -26.17
N ARG A 97 -29.53 14.05 -27.43
CA ARG A 97 -29.53 12.92 -28.37
C ARG A 97 -28.08 12.52 -28.75
N PRO A 98 -27.77 11.22 -28.88
CA PRO A 98 -26.50 10.79 -29.45
C PRO A 98 -26.47 11.06 -30.98
N PRO A 99 -25.28 11.36 -31.54
CA PRO A 99 -25.10 11.55 -32.98
C PRO A 99 -25.28 10.22 -33.76
N PRO A 100 -25.61 10.28 -35.06
CA PRO A 100 -25.97 9.12 -35.85
C PRO A 100 -24.75 8.23 -36.16
N GLU A 101 -24.97 6.91 -36.04
CA GLU A 101 -24.01 5.87 -36.46
C GLU A 101 -23.84 5.88 -37.97
N THR A 102 -22.67 6.28 -38.45
CA THR A 102 -22.22 5.98 -39.82
C THR A 102 -21.38 4.71 -39.78
N SER A 103 -21.97 3.63 -40.29
CA SER A 103 -21.33 2.35 -40.56
C SER A 103 -20.36 2.47 -41.73
N LEU A 104 -19.11 2.02 -41.51
CA LEU A 104 -18.18 1.66 -42.58
C LEU A 104 -17.72 0.20 -42.37
N PRO A 105 -17.54 -0.56 -43.46
CA PRO A 105 -17.61 -2.02 -43.44
C PRO A 105 -16.35 -2.69 -42.86
N VAL A 106 -16.57 -3.77 -42.12
CA VAL A 106 -15.54 -4.74 -41.72
C VAL A 106 -15.09 -5.50 -42.97
N ALA A 107 -13.99 -5.06 -43.58
CA ALA A 107 -13.24 -5.88 -44.51
C ALA A 107 -12.24 -6.73 -43.71
N ALA A 108 -12.37 -8.06 -43.84
CA ALA A 108 -11.45 -9.04 -43.31
C ALA A 108 -10.02 -8.77 -43.83
N VAL A 109 -9.10 -8.42 -42.94
CA VAL A 109 -7.66 -8.38 -43.22
C VAL A 109 -7.03 -9.59 -42.56
N THR A 110 -6.63 -10.55 -43.39
CA THR A 110 -5.74 -11.66 -43.05
C THR A 110 -4.39 -11.13 -42.55
N PRO A 111 -3.69 -11.85 -41.65
CA PRO A 111 -2.45 -11.35 -41.09
C PRO A 111 -1.35 -11.41 -42.16
N HIS A 112 -0.82 -10.24 -42.51
CA HIS A 112 0.50 -10.13 -43.15
C HIS A 112 1.52 -9.68 -42.10
N PRO A 113 2.73 -10.26 -42.06
CA PRO A 113 3.76 -9.86 -41.13
C PRO A 113 4.22 -8.46 -41.48
N ARG A 114 4.03 -7.49 -40.58
CA ARG A 114 4.67 -6.18 -40.69
C ARG A 114 5.98 -6.23 -39.94
N GLU A 115 7.07 -6.35 -40.70
CA GLU A 115 8.39 -5.88 -40.25
C GLU A 115 8.27 -4.40 -39.87
N GLY A 116 8.62 -4.10 -38.62
CA GLY A 116 8.56 -2.74 -38.08
C GLY A 116 8.30 -2.69 -36.59
N ASP A 117 8.93 -3.59 -35.81
CA ASP A 117 8.98 -3.50 -34.35
C ASP A 117 9.78 -2.26 -33.95
N GLY A 118 9.09 -1.12 -33.83
CA GLY A 118 9.57 0.06 -33.14
C GLY A 118 9.60 -0.13 -31.61
N LYS A 119 10.22 -1.21 -31.12
CA LYS A 119 10.73 -1.19 -29.74
C LYS A 119 11.95 -0.27 -29.77
N ALA A 120 11.81 0.95 -29.28
CA ALA A 120 12.95 1.80 -28.97
C ALA A 120 13.92 0.99 -28.09
N ARG A 121 14.96 0.47 -28.72
CA ARG A 121 16.01 -0.31 -28.05
C ARG A 121 16.69 0.63 -27.07
N ARG A 122 16.41 0.46 -25.77
CA ARG A 122 17.22 1.03 -24.68
C ARG A 122 18.68 0.63 -24.95
N ALA A 123 19.55 1.60 -25.24
CA ALA A 123 20.97 1.34 -25.41
C ALA A 123 21.54 0.92 -24.05
N PRO A 124 22.09 -0.30 -23.90
CA PRO A 124 22.55 -0.76 -22.61
C PRO A 124 23.84 -0.03 -22.23
N HIS A 125 23.88 0.56 -21.04
CA HIS A 125 25.13 0.88 -20.38
C HIS A 125 25.92 -0.43 -20.20
N SER A 126 27.05 -0.60 -20.90
CA SER A 126 27.98 -1.74 -20.78
C SER A 126 27.41 -3.18 -20.96
N GLY A 127 26.13 -3.36 -21.30
CA GLY A 127 25.47 -4.67 -21.35
C GLY A 127 25.07 -5.26 -19.98
N LYS A 128 25.35 -4.56 -18.88
CA LYS A 128 25.02 -4.99 -17.51
C LYS A 128 23.73 -4.32 -17.02
N PRO A 129 22.89 -5.01 -16.23
CA PRO A 129 21.73 -4.39 -15.60
C PRO A 129 22.14 -3.24 -14.66
N VAL A 130 21.37 -2.16 -14.65
CA VAL A 130 21.54 -1.04 -13.71
C VAL A 130 20.51 -1.13 -12.60
N VAL A 131 20.97 -1.09 -11.35
CA VAL A 131 20.14 -1.07 -10.14
C VAL A 131 20.37 0.21 -9.39
N ILE A 132 19.27 0.84 -8.99
CA ILE A 132 19.29 1.99 -8.10
C ILE A 132 18.81 1.56 -6.73
N LEU A 133 19.67 1.74 -5.74
CA LEU A 133 19.34 1.61 -4.33
C LEU A 133 18.97 2.97 -3.78
N ASP A 134 17.80 3.06 -3.18
CA ASP A 134 17.32 4.29 -2.57
C ASP A 134 17.26 4.13 -1.05
N PRO A 135 18.31 4.52 -0.31
CA PRO A 135 18.19 4.59 1.14
C PRO A 135 17.22 5.73 1.52
N GLY A 136 16.07 5.37 2.11
CA GLY A 136 15.00 6.28 2.49
C GLY A 136 15.47 7.45 3.37
N HIS A 137 14.69 8.54 3.38
CA HIS A 137 14.93 9.73 4.20
C HIS A 137 16.31 10.38 3.96
N GLY A 138 16.86 11.07 4.95
CA GLY A 138 18.19 11.68 4.92
C GLY A 138 18.18 13.18 5.19
N GLY A 139 19.31 13.71 5.65
CA GLY A 139 19.46 15.11 6.01
C GLY A 139 18.47 15.50 7.12
N VAL A 140 17.60 16.45 6.79
CA VAL A 140 16.57 16.99 7.70
C VAL A 140 15.47 16.00 8.03
N ASP A 141 15.25 15.00 7.18
CA ASP A 141 14.28 13.93 7.42
C ASP A 141 14.99 12.74 8.11
N PRO A 142 14.75 12.50 9.42
CA PRO A 142 15.35 11.38 10.13
C PRO A 142 14.75 10.02 9.76
N GLY A 143 13.57 10.00 9.13
CA GLY A 143 12.69 8.84 9.10
C GLY A 143 12.20 8.45 10.49
N ALA A 144 11.90 7.17 10.67
CA ALA A 144 11.55 6.63 11.97
C ALA A 144 12.68 6.81 13.00
N ILE A 145 12.26 7.10 14.23
CA ILE A 145 13.14 7.11 15.40
C ILE A 145 12.86 5.83 16.17
N SER A 146 13.89 5.01 16.33
CA SER A 146 13.76 3.72 17.01
C SER A 146 13.51 3.88 18.51
N VAL A 147 13.10 2.79 19.16
CA VAL A 147 12.90 2.73 20.62
C VAL A 147 14.12 3.18 21.44
N SER A 148 15.33 3.10 20.88
CA SER A 148 16.58 3.51 21.53
C SER A 148 17.12 4.86 21.05
N GLY A 149 16.39 5.56 20.17
CA GLY A 149 16.78 6.84 19.59
C GLY A 149 17.65 6.74 18.33
N ALA A 150 17.77 5.56 17.71
CA ALA A 150 18.48 5.43 16.44
C ALA A 150 17.62 5.94 15.28
N TYR A 151 18.22 6.68 14.35
CA TYR A 151 17.52 7.18 13.17
C TYR A 151 17.52 6.17 12.02
N GLU A 152 16.36 5.97 11.41
CA GLU A 152 16.17 5.13 10.23
C GLU A 152 17.14 5.50 9.11
N LYS A 153 17.25 6.79 8.78
CA LYS A 153 18.12 7.29 7.69
C LYS A 153 19.56 6.77 7.75
N ASN A 154 20.08 6.50 8.94
CA ASN A 154 21.44 6.01 9.16
C ASN A 154 21.53 4.50 8.94
N ILE A 155 20.53 3.76 9.43
CA ILE A 155 20.44 2.30 9.29
C ILE A 155 20.29 1.92 7.82
N VAL A 156 19.36 2.56 7.11
CA VAL A 156 19.08 2.24 5.71
C VAL A 156 20.22 2.66 4.78
N LEU A 157 20.92 3.77 5.07
CA LEU A 157 22.13 4.15 4.34
C LEU A 157 23.26 3.15 4.54
N ALA A 158 23.48 2.69 5.78
CA ALA A 158 24.48 1.68 6.07
C ALA A 158 24.17 0.37 5.32
N LEU A 159 22.92 -0.09 5.36
CA LEU A 159 22.49 -1.28 4.64
C LEU A 159 22.64 -1.11 3.12
N ALA A 160 22.25 0.03 2.54
CA ALA A 160 22.40 0.29 1.11
C ALA A 160 23.85 0.19 0.65
N ARG A 161 24.79 0.72 1.44
CA ARG A 161 26.24 0.61 1.19
C ARG A 161 26.72 -0.84 1.30
N ASP A 162 26.21 -1.60 2.27
CA ASP A 162 26.53 -3.02 2.41
C ASP A 162 26.04 -3.81 1.18
N VAL A 163 24.80 -3.56 0.71
CA VAL A 163 24.24 -4.20 -0.51
C VAL A 163 25.06 -3.83 -1.73
N LYS A 164 25.39 -2.54 -1.92
CA LYS A 164 26.24 -2.09 -3.02
C LYS A 164 27.60 -2.79 -3.01
N THR A 165 28.22 -2.86 -1.83
CA THR A 165 29.51 -3.57 -1.66
C THR A 165 29.41 -5.03 -2.08
N GLN A 166 28.29 -5.72 -1.81
CA GLN A 166 28.10 -7.10 -2.27
C GLN A 166 27.93 -7.18 -3.79
N LEU A 167 27.13 -6.30 -4.40
CA LEU A 167 26.89 -6.28 -5.85
C LEU A 167 28.15 -5.91 -6.65
N ASP A 168 28.98 -5.01 -6.12
CA ASP A 168 30.21 -4.56 -6.78
C ASP A 168 31.28 -5.67 -6.84
N LYS A 169 31.27 -6.65 -5.92
CA LYS A 169 32.25 -7.76 -5.89
C LYS A 169 32.19 -8.64 -7.14
N ASP A 170 30.98 -8.99 -7.56
CA ASP A 170 30.77 -9.86 -8.71
C ASP A 170 30.75 -9.09 -10.03
N GLY A 171 30.52 -7.77 -9.96
CA GLY A 171 30.54 -6.87 -11.11
C GLY A 171 29.50 -7.21 -12.18
N LYS A 172 28.50 -8.04 -11.88
CA LYS A 172 27.44 -8.49 -12.81
C LYS A 172 26.37 -7.43 -13.03
N VAL A 173 26.20 -6.53 -12.05
CA VAL A 173 25.19 -5.47 -11.99
C VAL A 173 25.90 -4.16 -11.70
N ILE A 174 25.45 -3.07 -12.30
CA ILE A 174 25.88 -1.71 -11.93
C ILE A 174 24.94 -1.24 -10.82
N CYS A 175 25.47 -0.96 -9.64
CA CYS A 175 24.70 -0.47 -8.49
C CYS A 175 25.02 1.00 -8.19
N LEU A 176 24.01 1.87 -8.23
CA LEU A 176 24.11 3.29 -7.86
C LEU A 176 23.15 3.61 -6.71
N LEU A 177 23.44 4.65 -5.94
CA LEU A 177 22.59 5.09 -4.83
C LEU A 177 21.93 6.44 -5.16
N THR A 178 20.71 6.67 -4.68
CA THR A 178 20.08 8.01 -4.74
C THR A 178 20.79 9.02 -3.84
N ARG A 179 21.37 8.55 -2.73
CA ARG A 179 22.27 9.32 -1.87
C ARG A 179 23.38 8.44 -1.30
N GLU A 180 24.60 8.98 -1.28
CA GLU A 180 25.76 8.29 -0.70
C GLU A 180 26.15 8.81 0.69
N ARG A 181 25.50 9.88 1.17
CA ARG A 181 25.76 10.52 2.46
C ARG A 181 24.45 10.90 3.15
N ASP A 182 24.54 11.47 4.35
CA ASP A 182 23.39 11.99 5.07
C ASP A 182 22.93 13.31 4.43
N GLN A 183 22.11 13.20 3.38
CA GLN A 183 21.51 14.32 2.67
C GLN A 183 20.05 13.99 2.37
N PHE A 184 19.22 15.03 2.36
CA PHE A 184 17.84 14.90 1.90
C PHE A 184 17.80 14.82 0.37
N VAL A 185 16.94 13.96 -0.17
CA VAL A 185 16.63 13.86 -1.60
C VAL A 185 15.11 13.74 -1.71
N ALA A 186 14.49 14.62 -2.51
CA ALA A 186 13.03 14.63 -2.64
C ALA A 186 12.52 13.38 -3.34
N LEU A 187 11.29 12.94 -3.06
CA LEU A 187 10.73 11.70 -3.61
C LEU A 187 10.73 11.70 -5.15
N ARG A 188 10.36 12.83 -5.77
CA ARG A 188 10.39 13.00 -7.23
C ARG A 188 11.82 12.95 -7.80
N GLU A 189 12.79 13.48 -7.07
CA GLU A 189 14.20 13.44 -7.47
C GLU A 189 14.74 12.01 -7.43
N ARG A 190 14.38 11.21 -6.41
CA ARG A 190 14.73 9.77 -6.34
C ARG A 190 14.23 9.01 -7.57
N VAL A 191 12.98 9.26 -7.97
CA VAL A 191 12.39 8.70 -9.19
C VAL A 191 13.13 9.18 -10.44
N ALA A 192 13.46 10.47 -10.52
CA ALA A 192 14.19 11.04 -11.65
C ALA A 192 15.59 10.45 -11.80
N ILE A 193 16.33 10.25 -10.70
CA ILE A 193 17.64 9.57 -10.68
C ILE A 193 17.51 8.19 -11.32
N ALA A 194 16.49 7.42 -10.95
CA ALA A 194 16.29 6.08 -11.50
C ALA A 194 16.00 6.06 -13.01
N ARG A 195 15.15 6.99 -13.46
CA ARG A 195 14.81 7.11 -14.88
C ARG A 195 15.99 7.60 -15.71
N ASN A 196 16.70 8.62 -15.23
CA ASN A 196 17.86 9.21 -15.91
C ASN A 196 19.04 8.23 -16.00
N ALA A 197 19.22 7.37 -14.99
CA ALA A 197 20.21 6.31 -15.03
C ALA A 197 19.80 5.11 -15.91
N HIS A 198 18.60 5.15 -16.51
CA HIS A 198 17.99 4.03 -17.25
C HIS A 198 17.97 2.74 -16.43
N ALA A 199 17.60 2.84 -15.16
CA ALA A 199 17.56 1.70 -14.26
C ALA A 199 16.71 0.55 -14.82
N ASP A 200 17.20 -0.67 -14.59
CA ASP A 200 16.46 -1.91 -14.84
C ASP A 200 15.72 -2.39 -13.58
N LEU A 201 16.07 -1.85 -12.42
CA LEU A 201 15.38 -2.05 -11.14
C LEU A 201 15.67 -0.87 -10.20
N PHE A 202 14.63 -0.44 -9.50
CA PHE A 202 14.70 0.50 -8.39
C PHE A 202 14.28 -0.22 -7.09
N MET A 203 15.08 -0.10 -6.04
CA MET A 203 14.78 -0.68 -4.73
C MET A 203 14.99 0.37 -3.65
N SER A 204 13.90 0.83 -3.05
CA SER A 204 13.93 1.72 -1.89
C SER A 204 14.01 0.91 -0.60
N LEU A 205 14.87 1.34 0.32
CA LEU A 205 15.17 0.66 1.58
C LEU A 205 14.71 1.52 2.75
N HIS A 206 13.83 0.94 3.57
CA HIS A 206 13.23 1.54 4.75
C HIS A 206 13.33 0.61 5.96
N ALA A 207 13.09 1.17 7.14
CA ALA A 207 12.94 0.46 8.40
C ALA A 207 11.99 1.27 9.30
N ASP A 208 10.72 1.34 8.90
CA ASP A 208 9.77 2.25 9.54
C ASP A 208 9.30 1.77 10.93
N THR A 209 8.54 2.60 11.64
CA THR A 209 7.80 2.27 12.85
C THR A 209 6.32 2.08 12.55
N VAL A 210 5.75 1.01 13.10
CA VAL A 210 4.30 0.76 13.14
C VAL A 210 3.77 0.85 14.57
N ALA A 211 2.45 1.07 14.70
CA ALA A 211 1.79 1.29 15.98
C ALA A 211 1.86 0.08 16.94
N ASP A 212 1.75 -1.14 16.41
CA ASP A 212 1.91 -2.36 17.20
C ASP A 212 3.41 -2.73 17.29
N PRO A 213 4.05 -2.62 18.47
CA PRO A 213 5.48 -2.91 18.63
C PRO A 213 5.79 -4.41 18.50
N LEU A 214 4.79 -5.30 18.44
CA LEU A 214 5.00 -6.73 18.22
C LEU A 214 5.22 -7.07 16.74
N ILE A 215 4.80 -6.19 15.84
CA ILE A 215 5.00 -6.36 14.40
C ILE A 215 6.49 -6.31 14.07
N ARG A 216 6.96 -7.34 13.36
CA ARG A 216 8.37 -7.49 13.01
C ARG A 216 8.58 -8.33 11.77
N GLY A 217 9.78 -8.21 11.20
CA GLY A 217 10.23 -8.93 10.03
C GLY A 217 10.12 -8.13 8.75
N LEU A 218 10.85 -8.60 7.74
CA LEU A 218 10.94 -7.90 6.46
C LEU A 218 9.61 -7.97 5.70
N SER A 219 9.27 -6.88 5.03
CA SER A 219 8.17 -6.81 4.06
C SER A 219 8.57 -6.02 2.82
N VAL A 220 7.93 -6.31 1.70
CA VAL A 220 8.17 -5.70 0.39
C VAL A 220 6.87 -5.14 -0.14
N TYR A 221 6.92 -3.92 -0.62
CA TYR A 221 5.80 -3.17 -1.16
C TYR A 221 6.02 -2.90 -2.65
N THR A 222 4.97 -3.09 -3.44
CA THR A 222 4.93 -2.72 -4.86
C THR A 222 3.88 -1.65 -5.12
N LEU A 223 4.04 -0.88 -6.19
CA LEU A 223 3.08 0.15 -6.57
C LEU A 223 1.70 -0.46 -6.91
N SER A 224 0.64 0.13 -6.37
CA SER A 224 -0.76 -0.13 -6.74
C SER A 224 -1.59 1.13 -6.53
N GLN A 225 -2.71 1.26 -7.26
CA GLN A 225 -3.70 2.32 -7.01
C GLN A 225 -4.46 2.09 -5.70
N ASN A 226 -4.71 0.83 -5.34
CA ASN A 226 -5.37 0.44 -4.10
C ASN A 226 -4.36 -0.20 -3.15
N ALA A 227 -4.47 0.04 -1.85
CA ALA A 227 -3.67 -0.66 -0.86
C ALA A 227 -4.13 -2.11 -0.63
N SER A 228 -3.23 -3.00 -0.26
CA SER A 228 -3.54 -4.38 0.12
C SER A 228 -4.26 -4.49 1.46
N ASP A 229 -3.96 -3.55 2.37
CA ASP A 229 -4.46 -3.50 3.74
C ASP A 229 -4.34 -2.07 4.29
N ALA A 230 -4.96 -1.82 5.44
CA ALA A 230 -4.98 -0.50 6.07
C ALA A 230 -3.57 -0.06 6.52
N GLU A 231 -2.74 -1.01 6.95
CA GLU A 231 -1.37 -0.76 7.35
C GLU A 231 -0.51 -0.33 6.15
N ALA A 232 -0.65 -1.00 5.00
CA ALA A 232 0.03 -0.61 3.77
C ALA A 232 -0.40 0.79 3.28
N GLN A 233 -1.68 1.15 3.42
CA GLN A 233 -2.16 2.50 3.11
C GLN A 233 -1.55 3.53 4.05
N ALA A 234 -1.59 3.29 5.36
CA ALA A 234 -1.06 4.21 6.36
C ALA A 234 0.45 4.44 6.19
N LEU A 235 1.20 3.38 5.86
CA LEU A 235 2.62 3.47 5.55
C LEU A 235 2.86 4.32 4.30
N ALA A 236 2.13 4.07 3.21
CA ALA A 236 2.25 4.89 2.00
C ALA A 236 1.92 6.37 2.25
N ASP A 237 0.88 6.67 3.03
CA ASP A 237 0.49 8.03 3.36
C ASP A 237 1.53 8.76 4.21
N LYS A 238 2.26 8.02 5.05
CA LYS A 238 3.36 8.55 5.86
C LYS A 238 4.60 8.80 5.01
N GLU A 239 5.03 7.81 4.24
CA GLU A 239 6.23 7.91 3.39
C GLU A 239 6.08 8.99 2.31
N ASN A 240 4.88 9.17 1.77
CA ASN A 240 4.57 10.23 0.81
C ASN A 240 4.68 11.66 1.38
N LYS A 241 4.79 11.82 2.71
CA LYS A 241 4.94 13.12 3.39
C LYS A 241 6.40 13.47 3.70
N ALA A 242 7.38 12.65 3.32
CA ALA A 242 8.80 12.91 3.56
C ALA A 242 9.25 14.29 3.04
N ASP A 243 8.77 14.69 1.86
CA ASP A 243 9.09 16.01 1.27
C ASP A 243 8.55 17.18 2.11
N ILE A 244 7.40 17.01 2.77
CA ILE A 244 6.81 18.04 3.65
C ILE A 244 7.68 18.23 4.90
N VAL A 245 8.25 17.15 5.45
CA VAL A 245 9.15 17.20 6.61
C VAL A 245 10.39 18.04 6.30
N ALA A 246 10.85 18.01 5.05
CA ALA A 246 11.96 18.83 4.57
C ALA A 246 11.59 20.28 4.24
N GLY A 247 10.33 20.68 4.42
CA GLY A 247 9.84 22.03 4.11
C GLY A 247 9.65 22.28 2.61
N ILE A 248 9.52 21.22 1.80
CA ILE A 248 9.23 21.33 0.37
C ILE A 248 7.72 21.50 0.20
N ASP A 249 7.32 22.59 -0.45
CA ASP A 249 5.92 22.86 -0.79
C ASP A 249 5.48 22.03 -2.00
N LEU A 250 4.55 21.10 -1.78
CA LEU A 250 3.98 20.21 -2.79
C LEU A 250 2.73 20.80 -3.48
N SER A 251 2.32 22.02 -3.14
CA SER A 251 1.06 22.64 -3.60
C SER A 251 1.00 22.97 -5.11
N ASN A 252 2.13 22.91 -5.83
CA ASN A 252 2.23 23.31 -7.23
C ASN A 252 2.45 22.17 -8.24
N GLU A 253 2.34 20.90 -7.86
CA GLU A 253 2.65 19.81 -8.78
C GLU A 253 1.37 19.23 -9.42
N SER A 254 1.25 19.41 -10.73
CA SER A 254 0.07 19.05 -11.53
C SER A 254 -0.24 17.56 -11.49
N ALA A 255 -1.54 17.23 -11.47
CA ALA A 255 -2.03 15.92 -11.91
C ALA A 255 -1.51 15.63 -13.34
N GLU A 256 -0.62 14.66 -13.46
CA GLU A 256 0.01 14.28 -14.72
C GLU A 256 -1.06 13.80 -15.71
N VAL A 257 -1.07 14.34 -16.93
CA VAL A 257 -1.94 13.85 -18.02
C VAL A 257 -1.42 12.48 -18.46
N THR A 258 -2.11 11.42 -18.03
CA THR A 258 -1.72 10.04 -18.34
C THR A 258 -2.08 9.66 -19.77
N ASN A 259 -1.09 9.32 -20.58
CA ASN A 259 -1.29 8.70 -21.91
C ASN A 259 -1.48 7.18 -21.77
N ILE A 260 -2.28 6.54 -22.63
CA ILE A 260 -2.47 5.07 -22.66
C ILE A 260 -1.13 4.30 -22.72
N LEU A 261 -0.14 4.86 -23.42
CA LEU A 261 1.21 4.30 -23.50
C LEU A 261 1.92 4.27 -22.14
N ILE A 262 1.68 5.28 -21.29
CA ILE A 262 2.20 5.33 -19.92
C ILE A 262 1.55 4.23 -19.07
N ASP A 263 0.23 4.03 -19.19
CA ASP A 263 -0.49 2.98 -18.46
C ASP A 263 0.00 1.57 -18.81
N LEU A 264 0.26 1.29 -20.10
CA LEU A 264 0.75 -0.03 -20.52
C LEU A 264 2.16 -0.31 -20.01
N VAL A 265 3.06 0.67 -20.12
CA VAL A 265 4.44 0.56 -19.63
C VAL A 265 4.45 0.42 -18.11
N GLN A 266 3.59 1.16 -17.40
CA GLN A 266 3.44 1.07 -15.96
C GLN A 266 2.90 -0.30 -15.52
N ARG A 267 1.92 -0.88 -16.22
CA ARG A 267 1.43 -2.24 -15.91
C ARG A 267 2.53 -3.30 -16.06
N GLU A 268 3.33 -3.22 -17.11
CA GLU A 268 4.47 -4.14 -17.28
C GLU A 268 5.50 -3.96 -16.16
N SER A 269 5.83 -2.71 -15.83
CA SER A 269 6.73 -2.39 -14.71
C SER A 269 6.20 -2.94 -13.38
N MET A 270 4.90 -2.79 -13.09
CA MET A 270 4.25 -3.35 -11.90
C MET A 270 4.34 -4.88 -11.86
N ASN A 271 4.12 -5.58 -12.99
CA ASN A 271 4.26 -7.03 -13.07
C ASN A 271 5.70 -7.47 -12.78
N LEU A 272 6.69 -6.81 -13.38
CA LEU A 272 8.11 -7.08 -13.13
C LEU A 272 8.49 -6.81 -11.67
N SER A 273 7.92 -5.77 -11.06
CA SER A 273 8.09 -5.44 -9.64
C SER A 273 7.55 -6.54 -8.74
N ALA A 274 6.35 -7.08 -9.04
CA ALA A 274 5.76 -8.19 -8.30
C ALA A 274 6.59 -9.48 -8.41
N VAL A 275 7.11 -9.80 -9.61
CA VAL A 275 8.01 -10.94 -9.82
C VAL A 275 9.29 -10.78 -9.01
N PHE A 276 9.88 -9.58 -8.99
CA PHE A 276 11.05 -9.30 -8.18
C PHE A 276 10.75 -9.41 -6.67
N ALA A 277 9.63 -8.83 -6.21
CA ALA A 277 9.21 -8.87 -4.80
C ALA A 277 9.09 -10.32 -4.29
N GLN A 278 8.42 -11.20 -5.04
CA GLN A 278 8.30 -12.62 -4.66
C GLN A 278 9.66 -13.31 -4.55
N ARG A 279 10.58 -13.01 -5.46
CA ARG A 279 11.95 -13.55 -5.43
C ARG A 279 12.73 -13.03 -4.22
N LEU A 280 12.64 -11.74 -3.94
CA LEU A 280 13.30 -11.10 -2.81
C LEU A 280 12.84 -11.75 -1.50
N VAL A 281 11.51 -11.88 -1.30
CA VAL A 281 10.93 -12.55 -0.13
C VAL A 281 11.47 -13.98 0.01
N ALA A 282 11.53 -14.75 -1.08
CA ALA A 282 12.03 -16.13 -1.05
C ALA A 282 13.53 -16.22 -0.68
N GLU A 283 14.38 -15.32 -1.18
CA GLU A 283 15.81 -15.31 -0.86
C GLU A 283 16.06 -14.85 0.59
N VAL A 284 15.36 -13.82 1.06
CA VAL A 284 15.48 -13.34 2.44
C VAL A 284 14.95 -14.39 3.44
N SER A 285 13.85 -15.07 3.12
CA SER A 285 13.28 -16.11 3.96
C SER A 285 14.30 -17.21 4.30
N ARG A 286 15.16 -17.57 3.33
CA ARG A 286 16.18 -18.61 3.51
C ARG A 286 17.33 -18.17 4.41
N GLU A 287 17.63 -16.88 4.45
CA GLU A 287 18.78 -16.35 5.19
C GLU A 287 18.39 -15.95 6.62
N THR A 288 17.34 -15.14 6.78
CA THR A 288 17.03 -14.52 8.07
C THR A 288 15.89 -15.22 8.82
N HIS A 289 14.99 -15.91 8.11
CA HIS A 289 13.76 -16.53 8.63
C HIS A 289 12.80 -15.55 9.34
N VAL A 290 13.07 -14.24 9.35
CA VAL A 290 12.22 -13.22 9.98
C VAL A 290 11.52 -12.42 8.90
N LEU A 291 10.34 -12.89 8.51
CA LEU A 291 9.46 -12.23 7.58
C LEU A 291 8.17 -11.80 8.28
N LEU A 292 7.61 -10.67 7.86
CA LEU A 292 6.28 -10.28 8.27
C LEU A 292 5.24 -11.24 7.66
N GLN A 293 4.13 -11.50 8.36
CA GLN A 293 3.00 -12.19 7.74
C GLN A 293 2.46 -11.36 6.57
N ASN A 294 2.24 -12.00 5.42
CA ASN A 294 1.98 -11.33 4.14
C ASN A 294 3.10 -10.34 3.76
N SER A 295 4.30 -10.87 3.53
CA SER A 295 5.52 -10.09 3.30
C SER A 295 5.55 -9.39 1.94
N HIS A 296 4.61 -9.64 1.04
CA HIS A 296 4.42 -8.85 -0.19
C HIS A 296 3.08 -8.11 -0.11
N ARG A 297 3.16 -6.78 -0.08
CA ARG A 297 2.04 -5.85 0.02
C ARG A 297 2.09 -4.84 -1.12
N PHE A 298 1.05 -4.03 -1.26
CA PHE A 298 1.01 -3.01 -2.31
C PHE A 298 0.21 -1.79 -1.87
N ALA A 299 0.63 -0.60 -2.30
CA ALA A 299 -0.05 0.67 -2.04
C ALA A 299 0.50 1.79 -2.96
N GLY A 300 -0.05 3.00 -2.82
CA GLY A 300 0.26 4.17 -3.66
C GLY A 300 1.53 4.96 -3.28
N PHE A 301 2.67 4.28 -3.12
CA PHE A 301 3.95 4.93 -2.78
C PHE A 301 4.45 5.83 -3.92
N ALA A 302 4.70 7.11 -3.64
CA ALA A 302 5.17 8.09 -4.60
C ALA A 302 6.56 7.75 -5.17
N VAL A 303 7.45 7.22 -4.32
CA VAL A 303 8.81 6.81 -4.73
C VAL A 303 8.82 5.64 -5.73
N LEU A 304 7.72 4.88 -5.81
CA LEU A 304 7.59 3.74 -6.73
C LEU A 304 6.93 4.09 -8.07
N LYS A 305 6.61 5.37 -8.31
CA LYS A 305 5.85 5.82 -9.49
C LYS A 305 6.64 5.93 -10.79
N ALA A 306 7.87 5.41 -10.87
CA ALA A 306 8.60 5.34 -12.14
C ALA A 306 7.84 4.43 -13.13
N PRO A 307 7.24 4.95 -14.22
CA PRO A 307 6.36 4.14 -15.07
C PRO A 307 7.14 3.05 -15.81
N ASP A 308 8.40 3.30 -16.16
CA ASP A 308 9.22 2.42 -17.00
C ASP A 308 10.36 1.72 -16.24
N VAL A 309 10.34 1.74 -14.91
CA VAL A 309 11.35 1.10 -14.06
C VAL A 309 10.67 0.21 -13.01
N PRO A 310 10.90 -1.11 -13.02
CA PRO A 310 10.42 -1.99 -11.96
C PRO A 310 10.89 -1.49 -10.60
N SER A 311 9.98 -1.28 -9.66
CA SER A 311 10.22 -0.55 -8.42
C SER A 311 9.62 -1.28 -7.23
N VAL A 312 10.42 -1.48 -6.18
CA VAL A 312 9.95 -2.00 -4.89
C VAL A 312 10.42 -1.13 -3.73
N LEU A 313 9.64 -1.09 -2.66
CA LEU A 313 10.07 -0.57 -1.36
C LEU A 313 10.21 -1.76 -0.40
N VAL A 314 11.31 -1.81 0.34
CA VAL A 314 11.62 -2.90 1.26
C VAL A 314 11.69 -2.33 2.67
N GLU A 315 10.72 -2.71 3.50
CA GLU A 315 10.80 -2.55 4.95
C GLU A 315 11.68 -3.65 5.51
N THR A 316 12.90 -3.31 5.88
CA THR A 316 13.93 -4.27 6.28
C THR A 316 13.69 -4.89 7.66
N GLY A 317 12.75 -4.32 8.39
CA GLY A 317 12.28 -4.64 9.73
C GLY A 317 11.64 -3.38 10.32
N TYR A 318 11.02 -3.48 11.49
CA TYR A 318 10.31 -2.35 12.09
C TYR A 318 11.07 -1.78 13.29
N LEU A 319 11.43 -0.50 13.27
CA LEU A 319 12.18 0.15 14.36
C LEU A 319 11.37 0.39 15.64
N SER A 320 10.04 0.20 15.58
CA SER A 320 9.18 0.10 16.76
C SER A 320 9.32 -1.24 17.50
N ASN A 321 9.87 -2.27 16.85
CA ASN A 321 10.13 -3.57 17.47
C ASN A 321 11.57 -3.68 17.96
N GLU A 322 11.74 -3.92 19.27
CA GLU A 322 13.06 -4.00 19.92
C GLU A 322 14.00 -5.04 19.28
N ARG A 323 13.47 -6.17 18.81
CA ARG A 323 14.32 -7.23 18.23
C ARG A 323 14.84 -6.84 16.85
N ASP A 324 13.98 -6.27 16.01
CA ASP A 324 14.39 -5.81 14.69
C ASP A 324 15.34 -4.61 14.80
N GLU A 325 15.06 -3.66 15.70
CA GLU A 325 15.93 -2.54 16.01
C GLU A 325 17.34 -3.00 16.43
N GLN A 326 17.43 -3.93 17.38
CA GLN A 326 18.72 -4.49 17.81
C GLN A 326 19.45 -5.23 16.69
N MET A 327 18.74 -5.96 15.83
CA MET A 327 19.34 -6.68 14.71
C MET A 327 19.84 -5.70 13.63
N LEU A 328 19.01 -4.76 13.19
CA LEU A 328 19.36 -3.80 12.13
C LEU A 328 20.53 -2.88 12.51
N ARG A 329 20.77 -2.67 13.80
CA ARG A 329 21.96 -1.93 14.28
C ARG A 329 23.25 -2.74 14.22
N ARG A 330 23.20 -4.08 14.22
CA ARG A 330 24.39 -4.94 14.17
C ARG A 330 24.96 -5.03 12.74
N PRO A 331 26.24 -4.66 12.53
CA PRO A 331 26.88 -4.78 11.22
C PRO A 331 26.82 -6.20 10.64
N GLU A 332 26.94 -7.24 11.50
CA GLU A 332 26.93 -8.64 11.07
C GLU A 332 25.57 -9.05 10.52
N TYR A 333 24.48 -8.56 11.12
CA TYR A 333 23.14 -8.83 10.63
C TYR A 333 22.88 -8.08 9.32
N ARG A 334 23.26 -6.79 9.23
CA ARG A 334 23.13 -6.03 7.98
C ARG A 334 23.94 -6.66 6.85
N ALA A 335 25.14 -7.17 7.11
CA ALA A 335 25.93 -7.87 6.11
C ALA A 335 25.24 -9.14 5.57
N LYS A 336 24.58 -9.92 6.45
CA LYS A 336 23.78 -11.09 6.04
C LYS A 336 22.57 -10.68 5.20
N LEU A 337 21.81 -9.70 5.67
CA LEU A 337 20.65 -9.17 4.95
C LEU A 337 21.07 -8.60 3.58
N ALA A 338 22.15 -7.82 3.54
CA ALA A 338 22.72 -7.28 2.31
C ALA A 338 23.10 -8.38 1.32
N GLY A 339 23.71 -9.47 1.79
CA GLY A 339 24.00 -10.64 0.97
C GLY A 339 22.74 -11.29 0.39
N ALA A 340 21.66 -11.40 1.16
CA ALA A 340 20.38 -11.93 0.67
C ALA A 340 19.74 -11.02 -0.38
N LEU A 341 19.72 -9.70 -0.15
CA LEU A 341 19.20 -8.72 -1.10
C LEU A 341 20.01 -8.71 -2.40
N ALA A 342 21.35 -8.72 -2.31
CA ALA A 342 22.22 -8.78 -3.48
C ALA A 342 21.96 -10.05 -4.32
N ARG A 343 21.86 -11.22 -3.67
CA ARG A 343 21.53 -12.48 -4.37
C ARG A 343 20.16 -12.45 -5.02
N ALA A 344 19.16 -11.83 -4.40
CA ALA A 344 17.83 -11.66 -5.00
C ALA A 344 17.90 -10.85 -6.31
N ILE A 345 18.65 -9.74 -6.29
CA ILE A 345 18.90 -8.88 -7.45
C ILE A 345 19.61 -9.64 -8.57
N GLU A 346 20.72 -10.31 -8.26
CA GLU A 346 21.49 -11.04 -9.26
C GLU A 346 20.69 -12.18 -9.89
N ARG A 347 19.97 -12.96 -9.06
CA ARG A 347 19.12 -14.05 -9.55
C ARG A 347 17.97 -13.55 -10.42
N TYR A 348 17.40 -12.40 -10.08
CA TYR A 348 16.36 -11.77 -10.89
C TYR A 348 16.89 -11.52 -12.30
N PHE A 349 18.03 -10.82 -12.44
CA PHE A 349 18.58 -10.52 -13.76
C PHE A 349 19.12 -11.73 -14.50
N ALA A 350 19.71 -12.72 -13.82
CA ALA A 350 20.17 -13.95 -14.46
C ALA A 350 19.02 -14.70 -15.15
N GLN A 351 17.84 -14.75 -14.53
CA GLN A 351 16.66 -15.36 -15.14
C GLN A 351 16.10 -14.53 -16.29
N THR A 352 16.01 -13.21 -16.13
CA THR A 352 15.50 -12.31 -17.19
C THR A 352 16.39 -12.34 -18.42
N GLN A 353 17.71 -12.43 -18.25
CA GLN A 353 18.66 -12.60 -19.36
C GLN A 353 18.50 -13.97 -20.04
N LYS A 354 18.28 -15.06 -19.28
CA LYS A 354 18.01 -16.38 -19.85
C LYS A 354 16.74 -16.37 -20.70
N ALA A 355 15.65 -15.78 -20.20
CA ALA A 355 14.39 -15.67 -20.92
C ALA A 355 14.50 -14.82 -22.20
N ARG A 356 15.39 -13.82 -22.23
CA ARG A 356 15.66 -13.00 -23.44
C ARG A 356 16.50 -13.70 -24.51
N ARG A 357 17.23 -14.76 -24.14
CA ARG A 357 18.11 -15.53 -25.03
C ARG A 357 17.49 -16.85 -25.51
N SER A 358 16.35 -17.24 -24.92
CA SER A 358 15.57 -18.43 -25.26
C SER A 358 14.43 -17.99 -26.19
#